data_AF-A0A7Y1TP54-F1
#
_entry.id   AF-A0A7Y1TP54-F1
#
_cell.length_a   1.000
_cell.length_b   1.000
_cell.length_c   1.000
_cell.angle_alpha   90.00
_cell.angle_beta   90.00
_cell.angle_gamma   90.00
#
_symmetry.space_group_name_H-M   'P 1'
#
loop_
_entity.id
_entity.type
_entity.pdbx_description
1 polymer ?
#
loop_
_entity_poly.entity_id
_entity_poly.type
_entity_poly.pdbx_seq_one_letter_code
_entity_poly.pdbx_strand_id
1 'polypeptide(L)'
;MKGLIKKVLVMVALIAAVTVSYANEISHNESKNEKNTTNLTLANVKSGAILKIIDKNGFILYKEVIEKEGTYSKEFDLTELPNGNYFFELNKEVEIIEIPFSVSNGVVKFDKHSKKTIFKPVVYYNDGKVFISKMSFDAETMDVSIYYEDDTKVLKDAKIAKKGNVLGKIYDFTGSEKGTYTLIITNNGREFVNQVKI
;
A
#
# COMPACT_ATOMS: atom_id res chain seq x y z
N MET A 1 28.71 -3.81 6.60
CA MET A 1 27.39 -3.21 6.91
C MET A 1 26.91 -2.18 5.88
N LYS A 2 27.67 -1.12 5.55
CA LYS A 2 27.22 -0.07 4.59
C LYS A 2 26.87 -0.61 3.18
N GLY A 3 27.58 -1.63 2.69
CA GLY A 3 27.36 -2.21 1.37
C GLY A 3 26.03 -2.95 1.20
N LEU A 4 25.61 -3.75 2.19
CA LEU A 4 24.33 -4.49 2.11
C LEU A 4 23.11 -3.59 2.25
N ILE A 5 23.16 -2.59 3.15
CA ILE A 5 22.07 -1.60 3.27
C ILE A 5 21.87 -0.86 1.95
N LYS A 6 22.97 -0.49 1.26
CA LYS A 6 22.91 0.09 -0.08
C LYS A 6 22.23 -0.85 -1.09
N LYS A 7 22.52 -2.15 -1.07
CA LYS A 7 21.87 -3.13 -1.97
C LYS A 7 20.37 -3.25 -1.74
N VAL A 8 19.92 -3.30 -0.48
CA VAL A 8 18.49 -3.34 -0.15
C VAL A 8 17.80 -2.02 -0.51
N LEU A 9 18.45 -0.88 -0.27
CA LEU A 9 17.93 0.41 -0.72
C LEU A 9 17.78 0.46 -2.24
N VAL A 10 18.79 -0.02 -2.98
CA VAL A 10 18.76 -0.10 -4.44
C VAL A 10 17.64 -1.01 -4.90
N MET A 11 17.43 -2.17 -4.27
CA MET A 11 16.36 -3.09 -4.63
C MET A 11 14.96 -2.48 -4.36
N VAL A 12 14.76 -1.82 -3.23
CA VAL A 12 13.51 -1.09 -2.94
C VAL A 12 13.31 0.07 -3.91
N ALA A 13 14.37 0.80 -4.25
CA ALA A 13 14.31 1.88 -5.24
C ALA A 13 14.00 1.36 -6.65
N LEU A 14 14.52 0.19 -7.04
CA LEU A 14 14.20 -0.46 -8.32
C LEU A 14 12.72 -0.91 -8.37
N ILE A 15 12.21 -1.53 -7.29
CA ILE A 15 10.79 -1.90 -7.19
C ILE A 15 9.89 -0.65 -7.24
N ALA A 16 10.29 0.43 -6.56
CA ALA A 16 9.59 1.72 -6.61
C ALA A 16 9.65 2.34 -8.02
N ALA A 17 10.78 2.31 -8.71
CA ALA A 17 10.91 2.87 -10.05
C ALA A 17 10.00 2.16 -11.08
N VAL A 18 9.92 0.82 -11.00
CA VAL A 18 9.05 0.02 -11.88
C VAL A 18 7.56 0.32 -11.63
N THR A 19 7.18 0.71 -10.41
CA THR A 19 5.77 1.03 -10.05
C THR A 19 5.39 2.49 -10.31
N VAL A 20 6.33 3.43 -10.20
CA VAL A 20 6.10 4.88 -10.37
C VAL A 20 5.94 5.30 -11.84
N SER A 21 6.09 4.39 -12.81
CA SER A 21 6.28 4.76 -14.22
C SER A 21 5.01 5.14 -15.02
N TYR A 22 3.77 5.07 -14.49
CA TYR A 22 2.58 5.41 -15.28
C TYR A 22 1.45 6.07 -14.47
N ALA A 23 0.90 7.17 -14.99
CA ALA A 23 -0.18 7.92 -14.36
C ALA A 23 -1.50 7.11 -14.42
N ASN A 24 -2.10 6.78 -13.27
CA ASN A 24 -3.51 6.40 -13.23
C ASN A 24 -4.35 7.64 -13.54
N GLU A 25 -5.27 7.52 -14.49
CA GLU A 25 -6.09 8.63 -14.97
C GLU A 25 -7.54 8.46 -14.53
N ILE A 26 -8.12 9.57 -14.09
CA ILE A 26 -9.55 9.66 -13.81
C ILE A 26 -10.13 10.73 -14.70
N SER A 27 -11.13 10.35 -15.48
CA SER A 27 -11.99 11.27 -16.21
C SER A 27 -13.38 11.22 -15.59
N HIS A 28 -13.92 12.40 -15.30
CA HIS A 28 -15.28 12.56 -14.84
C HIS A 28 -16.01 13.42 -15.87
N ASN A 29 -17.09 12.89 -16.43
CA ASN A 29 -17.91 13.61 -17.39
C ASN A 29 -19.06 14.26 -16.63
N GLU A 30 -18.97 15.59 -16.44
CA GLU A 30 -20.09 16.40 -15.96
C GLU A 30 -20.88 16.90 -17.17
N SER A 31 -21.96 16.21 -17.55
CA SER A 31 -22.85 16.65 -18.63
C SER A 31 -24.20 17.03 -18.04
N LYS A 32 -24.71 18.22 -18.38
CA LYS A 32 -26.01 18.71 -17.87
C LYS A 32 -27.21 17.86 -18.31
N ASN A 33 -27.06 16.99 -19.32
CA ASN A 33 -28.16 16.25 -19.94
C ASN A 33 -27.94 14.72 -20.01
N GLU A 34 -26.86 14.20 -19.43
CA GLU A 34 -26.56 12.76 -19.40
C GLU A 34 -26.28 12.30 -17.97
N LYS A 35 -26.37 10.99 -17.73
CA LYS A 35 -26.03 10.39 -16.44
C LYS A 35 -24.58 10.77 -16.11
N ASN A 36 -24.35 11.47 -15.00
CA ASN A 36 -23.02 11.86 -14.55
C ASN A 36 -22.23 10.61 -14.13
N THR A 37 -21.39 10.11 -15.02
CA THR A 37 -20.62 8.89 -14.79
C THR A 37 -19.14 9.21 -14.60
N THR A 38 -18.51 8.44 -13.72
CA THR A 38 -17.07 8.50 -13.46
C THR A 38 -16.41 7.34 -14.17
N ASN A 39 -15.48 7.62 -15.06
CA ASN A 39 -14.63 6.61 -15.67
C ASN A 39 -13.28 6.56 -14.95
N LEU A 40 -13.05 5.46 -14.23
CA LEU A 40 -11.79 5.20 -13.55
C LEU A 40 -10.92 4.31 -14.44
N THR A 41 -9.75 4.83 -14.86
CA THR A 41 -8.77 4.06 -15.63
C THR A 41 -7.47 3.90 -14.85
N LEU A 42 -7.12 2.65 -14.56
CA LEU A 42 -5.96 2.28 -13.76
C LEU A 42 -4.97 1.54 -14.67
N ALA A 43 -3.74 2.05 -14.74
CA ALA A 43 -2.68 1.43 -15.54
C ALA A 43 -1.90 0.40 -14.72
N ASN A 44 -1.34 -0.59 -15.40
CA ASN A 44 -0.46 -1.62 -14.84
C ASN A 44 -1.01 -2.24 -13.54
N VAL A 45 -2.28 -2.63 -13.61
CA VAL A 45 -2.88 -3.47 -12.59
C VAL A 45 -2.38 -4.90 -12.82
N LYS A 46 -2.08 -5.63 -11.76
CA LYS A 46 -1.82 -7.08 -11.81
C LYS A 46 -3.07 -7.85 -11.40
N SER A 47 -3.16 -9.09 -11.85
CA SER A 47 -4.22 -9.99 -11.42
C SER A 47 -4.18 -10.15 -9.90
N GLY A 48 -5.34 -10.13 -9.26
CA GLY A 48 -5.47 -10.19 -7.80
C GLY A 48 -5.36 -8.84 -7.09
N ALA A 49 -5.11 -7.73 -7.79
CA ALA A 49 -5.24 -6.41 -7.19
C ALA A 49 -6.68 -6.15 -6.75
N ILE A 50 -6.86 -5.43 -5.64
CA ILE A 50 -8.19 -5.18 -5.07
C ILE A 50 -8.52 -3.70 -5.21
N LEU A 51 -9.63 -3.38 -5.87
CA LEU A 51 -10.21 -2.04 -5.93
C LEU A 51 -11.30 -1.91 -4.87
N LYS A 52 -11.33 -0.80 -4.14
CA LYS A 52 -12.41 -0.45 -3.21
C LYS A 52 -12.85 1.00 -3.36
N ILE A 53 -14.08 1.28 -2.96
CA ILE A 53 -14.56 2.62 -2.61
C ILE A 53 -14.82 2.63 -1.12
N ILE A 54 -14.25 3.60 -0.41
CA ILE A 54 -14.30 3.69 1.05
C ILE A 54 -14.74 5.10 1.44
N ASP A 55 -15.60 5.20 2.46
CA ASP A 55 -15.99 6.49 3.03
C ASP A 55 -14.95 7.03 4.05
N LYS A 56 -15.17 8.26 4.53
CA LYS A 56 -14.29 8.89 5.53
C LYS A 56 -14.16 8.13 6.86
N ASN A 57 -15.10 7.24 7.18
CA ASN A 57 -15.10 6.47 8.43
C ASN A 57 -14.48 5.08 8.25
N GLY A 58 -14.06 4.73 7.03
CA GLY A 58 -13.49 3.43 6.70
C GLY A 58 -14.50 2.37 6.25
N PHE A 59 -15.77 2.72 6.05
CA PHE A 59 -16.77 1.79 5.53
C PHE A 59 -16.50 1.50 4.04
N ILE A 60 -16.40 0.21 3.71
CA ILE A 60 -16.19 -0.25 2.34
C ILE A 60 -17.55 -0.31 1.63
N LEU A 61 -17.76 0.60 0.69
CA LEU A 61 -18.98 0.70 -0.12
C LEU A 61 -18.93 -0.17 -1.37
N TYR A 62 -17.72 -0.44 -1.85
CA TYR A 62 -17.47 -1.25 -3.02
C TYR A 62 -16.17 -2.03 -2.86
N LYS A 63 -16.12 -3.26 -3.37
CA LYS A 63 -14.91 -4.09 -3.42
C LYS A 63 -14.94 -5.00 -4.64
N GLU A 64 -13.84 -5.02 -5.39
CA GLU A 64 -13.64 -5.89 -6.55
C GLU A 64 -12.21 -6.43 -6.56
N VAL A 65 -12.05 -7.70 -6.94
CA VAL A 65 -10.75 -8.28 -7.28
C VAL A 65 -10.59 -8.17 -8.79
N ILE A 66 -9.52 -7.53 -9.25
CA ILE A 66 -9.23 -7.36 -10.67
C ILE A 66 -8.55 -8.63 -11.18
N GLU A 67 -9.19 -9.30 -12.14
CA GLU A 67 -8.74 -10.61 -12.63
C GLU A 67 -7.66 -10.52 -13.72
N LYS A 68 -7.66 -9.44 -14.50
CA LYS A 68 -6.79 -9.28 -15.67
C LYS A 68 -5.70 -8.24 -15.42
N GLU A 69 -4.51 -8.55 -15.90
CA GLU A 69 -3.38 -7.63 -15.84
C GLU A 69 -3.47 -6.57 -16.95
N GLY A 70 -2.80 -5.43 -16.75
CA GLY A 70 -2.73 -4.33 -17.71
C GLY A 70 -3.60 -3.14 -17.31
N THR A 71 -4.29 -2.56 -18.29
CA THR A 71 -5.17 -1.40 -18.07
C THR A 71 -6.56 -1.86 -17.65
N TYR A 72 -6.96 -1.47 -16.46
CA TYR A 72 -8.32 -1.63 -15.96
C TYR A 72 -9.11 -0.35 -16.23
N SER A 73 -10.36 -0.47 -16.69
CA SER A 73 -11.27 0.66 -16.83
C SER A 73 -12.66 0.25 -16.37
N LYS A 74 -13.28 1.10 -15.55
CA LYS A 74 -14.65 0.87 -15.07
C LYS A 74 -15.39 2.18 -14.87
N GLU A 75 -16.66 2.14 -15.25
CA GLU A 75 -17.60 3.23 -15.03
C GLU A 75 -18.29 3.07 -13.67
N PHE A 76 -18.41 4.17 -12.95
CA PHE A 76 -19.14 4.27 -11.68
C PHE A 76 -20.14 5.40 -11.74
N ASP A 77 -21.36 5.14 -11.29
CA ASP A 77 -22.28 6.19 -10.88
C ASP A 77 -22.04 6.49 -9.39
N LEU A 78 -21.34 7.59 -9.13
CA LEU A 78 -21.02 8.04 -7.77
C LEU A 78 -21.99 9.11 -7.28
N THR A 79 -22.97 9.50 -8.11
CA THR A 79 -23.86 10.64 -7.83
C THR A 79 -24.92 10.29 -6.78
N GLU A 80 -25.21 9.00 -6.62
CA GLU A 80 -26.12 8.47 -5.61
C GLU A 80 -25.49 8.37 -4.21
N LEU A 81 -24.17 8.58 -4.09
CA LEU A 81 -23.51 8.58 -2.80
C LEU A 81 -23.95 9.80 -1.96
N PRO A 82 -24.16 9.65 -0.65
CA PRO A 82 -24.44 10.78 0.22
C PRO A 82 -23.35 11.85 0.18
N ASN A 83 -23.72 13.08 0.54
CA ASN A 83 -22.74 14.17 0.68
C ASN A 83 -21.62 13.76 1.65
N GLY A 84 -20.36 13.83 1.19
CA GLY A 84 -19.25 13.35 1.98
C GLY A 84 -17.94 13.22 1.22
N ASN A 85 -16.93 12.74 1.94
CA ASN A 85 -15.60 12.46 1.42
C ASN A 85 -15.40 10.95 1.34
N TYR A 86 -14.78 10.53 0.25
CA TYR A 86 -14.55 9.15 -0.11
C TYR A 86 -13.17 9.01 -0.75
N PHE A 87 -12.73 7.78 -0.93
CA PHE A 87 -11.56 7.49 -1.73
C PHE A 87 -11.68 6.15 -2.42
N PHE A 88 -11.11 6.08 -3.62
CA PHE A 88 -10.77 4.81 -4.23
C PHE A 88 -9.48 4.28 -3.59
N GLU A 89 -9.46 3.01 -3.18
CA GLU A 89 -8.24 2.30 -2.77
C GLU A 89 -7.94 1.22 -3.81
N LEU A 90 -6.80 1.32 -4.49
CA LEU A 90 -6.25 0.25 -5.30
C LEU A 90 -5.09 -0.41 -4.56
N ASN A 91 -5.35 -1.59 -3.99
CA ASN A 91 -4.37 -2.38 -3.28
C ASN A 91 -3.71 -3.37 -4.24
N LYS A 92 -2.45 -3.11 -4.59
CA LYS A 92 -1.61 -3.94 -5.46
C LYS A 92 -0.66 -4.80 -4.63
N GLU A 93 0.13 -5.64 -5.28
CA GLU A 93 1.12 -6.51 -4.65
C GLU A 93 2.10 -5.74 -3.75
N VAL A 94 2.71 -4.65 -4.26
CA VAL A 94 3.81 -3.93 -3.59
C VAL A 94 3.46 -2.51 -3.12
N GLU A 95 2.29 -2.00 -3.50
CA GLU A 95 1.84 -0.64 -3.18
C GLU A 95 0.33 -0.56 -3.02
N ILE A 96 -0.13 0.51 -2.38
CA ILE A 96 -1.53 0.88 -2.26
C ILE A 96 -1.67 2.31 -2.76
N ILE A 97 -2.64 2.55 -3.64
CA ILE A 97 -2.92 3.88 -4.19
C ILE A 97 -4.28 4.34 -3.67
N GLU A 98 -4.32 5.52 -3.05
CA GLU A 98 -5.53 6.17 -2.57
C GLU A 98 -5.82 7.39 -3.44
N ILE A 99 -7.05 7.48 -3.97
CA ILE A 99 -7.49 8.58 -4.81
C ILE A 99 -8.74 9.22 -4.21
N PRO A 100 -8.62 10.39 -3.56
CA PRO A 100 -9.72 11.03 -2.87
C PRO A 100 -10.71 11.70 -3.83
N PHE A 101 -11.98 11.66 -3.44
CA PHE A 101 -13.05 12.42 -4.07
C PHE A 101 -14.11 12.83 -3.06
N SER A 102 -14.92 13.81 -3.40
CA SER A 102 -16.04 14.27 -2.60
C SER A 102 -17.32 14.26 -3.42
N VAL A 103 -18.45 14.07 -2.74
CA VAL A 103 -19.78 14.21 -3.32
C VAL A 103 -20.50 15.32 -2.59
N SER A 104 -21.06 16.27 -3.34
CA SER A 104 -21.86 17.38 -2.82
C SER A 104 -23.04 17.65 -3.74
N ASN A 105 -24.24 17.37 -3.26
CA ASN A 105 -25.50 17.50 -4.00
C ASN A 105 -25.46 16.76 -5.34
N GLY A 106 -24.95 15.51 -5.33
CA GLY A 106 -24.79 14.67 -6.52
C GLY A 106 -23.64 15.08 -7.46
N VAL A 107 -22.88 16.12 -7.12
CA VAL A 107 -21.69 16.54 -7.88
C VAL A 107 -20.44 15.86 -7.31
N VAL A 108 -19.68 15.18 -8.16
CA VAL A 108 -18.49 14.42 -7.77
C VAL A 108 -17.24 15.22 -8.12
N LYS A 109 -16.38 15.47 -7.12
CA LYS A 109 -15.13 16.20 -7.32
C LYS A 109 -13.94 15.38 -6.88
N PHE A 110 -13.04 15.10 -7.82
CA PHE A 110 -11.77 14.40 -7.56
C PHE A 110 -10.68 15.38 -7.12
N ASP A 111 -9.94 15.02 -6.08
CA ASP A 111 -8.72 15.72 -5.70
C ASP A 111 -7.51 14.92 -6.15
N LYS A 112 -7.12 15.15 -7.42
CA LYS A 112 -5.98 14.46 -8.05
C LYS A 112 -4.64 14.81 -7.39
N HIS A 113 -4.53 16.00 -6.78
CA HIS A 113 -3.29 16.45 -6.14
C HIS A 113 -3.05 15.74 -4.80
N SER A 114 -4.12 15.34 -4.12
CA SER A 114 -4.05 14.57 -2.88
C SER A 114 -3.98 13.06 -3.08
N LYS A 115 -3.71 12.58 -4.31
CA LYS A 115 -3.42 11.17 -4.58
C LYS A 115 -2.23 10.72 -3.74
N LYS A 116 -2.40 9.61 -3.01
CA LYS A 116 -1.35 9.05 -2.14
C LYS A 116 -0.93 7.67 -2.65
N THR A 117 0.38 7.41 -2.61
CA THR A 117 0.95 6.07 -2.81
C THR A 117 1.62 5.61 -1.53
N ILE A 118 1.21 4.45 -1.04
CA ILE A 118 1.75 3.78 0.15
C ILE A 118 2.45 2.51 -0.31
N PHE A 119 3.78 2.51 -0.31
CA PHE A 119 4.54 1.28 -0.58
C PHE A 119 4.39 0.27 0.57
N LYS A 120 4.32 -1.02 0.28
CA LYS A 120 4.32 -2.05 1.31
C LYS A 120 5.74 -2.33 1.81
N PRO A 121 5.92 -2.73 3.08
CA PRO A 121 7.23 -3.16 3.56
C PRO A 121 7.65 -4.45 2.87
N VAL A 122 8.93 -4.51 2.52
CA VAL A 122 9.59 -5.71 1.99
C VAL A 122 10.40 -6.34 3.11
N VAL A 123 10.21 -7.64 3.31
CA VAL A 123 10.99 -8.46 4.23
C VAL A 123 11.83 -9.44 3.43
N TYR A 124 13.14 -9.47 3.70
CA TYR A 124 14.08 -10.32 3.00
C TYR A 124 15.03 -10.98 4.00
N TYR A 125 15.26 -12.29 3.84
CA TYR A 125 16.19 -13.06 4.66
C TYR A 125 17.40 -13.49 3.85
N ASN A 126 18.58 -13.27 4.39
CA ASN A 126 19.83 -13.77 3.82
C ASN A 126 20.90 -13.92 4.91
N ASP A 127 21.60 -15.06 4.91
CA ASP A 127 22.74 -15.36 5.80
C ASP A 127 22.48 -15.03 7.27
N GLY A 128 21.36 -15.53 7.82
CA GLY A 128 21.01 -15.30 9.23
C GLY A 128 20.57 -13.87 9.54
N LYS A 129 20.26 -13.04 8.53
CA LYS A 129 19.83 -11.64 8.72
C LYS A 129 18.50 -11.38 8.05
N VAL A 130 17.60 -10.74 8.78
CA VAL A 130 16.30 -10.30 8.28
C VAL A 130 16.35 -8.79 8.05
N PHE A 131 16.15 -8.40 6.79
CA PHE A 131 16.09 -7.04 6.32
C PHE A 131 14.63 -6.64 6.19
N ILE A 132 14.26 -5.51 6.79
CA ILE A 132 12.96 -4.91 6.62
C ILE A 132 13.19 -3.53 6.03
N SER A 133 12.53 -3.22 4.92
CA SER A 133 12.65 -1.93 4.27
C SER A 133 11.35 -1.53 3.58
N LYS A 134 11.02 -0.24 3.64
CA LYS A 134 9.89 0.38 2.98
C LYS A 134 10.29 1.76 2.47
N MET A 135 9.85 2.07 1.25
CA MET A 135 9.85 3.46 0.79
C MET A 135 8.71 4.23 1.45
N SER A 136 9.00 5.36 2.07
CA SER A 136 7.99 6.13 2.80
C SER A 136 8.05 7.61 2.50
N PHE A 137 7.07 8.08 1.74
CA PHE A 137 6.78 9.51 1.54
C PHE A 137 5.63 9.98 2.45
N ASP A 138 5.04 9.03 3.16
CA ASP A 138 3.72 9.06 3.77
C ASP A 138 3.75 8.92 5.30
N ALA A 139 4.86 8.46 5.86
CA ALA A 139 5.03 8.24 7.29
C ALA A 139 6.48 8.45 7.73
N GLU A 140 6.66 8.79 9.00
CA GLU A 140 7.97 9.04 9.61
C GLU A 140 8.47 7.86 10.46
N THR A 141 7.57 6.94 10.83
CA THR A 141 7.90 5.76 11.63
C THR A 141 7.15 4.51 11.20
N MET A 142 7.74 3.35 11.44
CA MET A 142 7.12 2.03 11.27
C MET A 142 7.39 1.18 12.50
N ASP A 143 6.34 0.55 13.01
CA ASP A 143 6.45 -0.37 14.15
C ASP A 143 6.61 -1.80 13.64
N VAL A 144 7.48 -2.58 14.28
CA VAL A 144 7.74 -3.97 13.94
C VAL A 144 7.70 -4.80 15.20
N SER A 145 6.88 -5.85 15.21
CA SER A 145 6.86 -6.90 16.23
C SER A 145 7.23 -8.24 15.60
N ILE A 146 8.04 -9.04 16.27
CA ILE A 146 8.50 -10.34 15.79
C ILE A 146 8.12 -11.42 16.80
N TYR A 147 7.54 -12.50 16.31
CA TYR A 147 7.13 -13.68 17.05
C TYR A 147 7.88 -14.91 16.52
N TYR A 148 8.04 -15.94 17.36
CA TYR A 148 8.66 -17.21 17.01
C TYR A 148 7.61 -18.32 17.07
N GLU A 149 7.46 -19.08 15.98
CA GLU A 149 6.44 -20.11 15.79
C GLU A 149 5.04 -19.59 16.18
N ASP A 150 4.27 -20.41 16.90
CA ASP A 150 2.92 -20.08 17.40
C ASP A 150 2.96 -19.33 18.74
N ASP A 151 4.11 -18.81 19.16
CA ASP A 151 4.21 -18.04 20.40
C ASP A 151 3.43 -16.72 20.28
N THR A 152 2.68 -16.41 21.34
CA THR A 152 1.93 -15.15 21.48
C THR A 152 2.78 -14.05 22.09
N LYS A 153 3.95 -14.39 22.65
CA LYS A 153 4.88 -13.42 23.22
C LYS A 153 5.75 -12.78 22.14
N VAL A 154 5.82 -11.46 22.17
CA VAL A 154 6.73 -10.70 21.30
C VAL A 154 8.18 -11.01 21.69
N LEU A 155 8.95 -11.52 20.73
CA LEU A 155 10.37 -11.78 20.87
C LEU A 155 11.20 -10.49 20.71
N LYS A 156 10.82 -9.65 19.74
CA LYS A 156 11.47 -8.36 19.47
C LYS A 156 10.44 -7.34 19.01
N ASP A 157 10.48 -6.14 19.57
CA ASP A 157 9.72 -4.98 19.12
C ASP A 157 10.63 -3.79 18.80
N ALA A 158 10.24 -2.97 17.82
CA ALA A 158 10.91 -1.70 17.57
C ALA A 158 10.04 -0.71 16.81
N LYS A 159 10.13 0.55 17.23
CA LYS A 159 9.76 1.70 16.40
C LYS A 159 10.95 2.13 15.56
N ILE A 160 10.82 2.04 14.24
CA ILE A 160 11.86 2.38 13.27
C ILE A 160 11.58 3.79 12.75
N ALA A 161 12.53 4.71 12.96
CA ALA A 161 12.45 6.06 12.41
C ALA A 161 13.02 6.12 10.97
N LYS A 162 12.44 7.00 10.16
CA LYS A 162 12.80 7.23 8.77
C LYS A 162 14.21 7.82 8.63
N LYS A 163 14.92 7.40 7.59
CA LYS A 163 16.22 7.93 7.17
C LYS A 163 16.17 8.29 5.69
N GLY A 164 16.20 9.59 5.38
CA GLY A 164 15.87 10.06 4.04
C GLY A 164 14.41 9.75 3.73
N ASN A 165 14.14 9.01 2.66
CA ASN A 165 12.78 8.53 2.37
C ASN A 165 12.53 7.10 2.90
N VAL A 166 13.52 6.41 3.46
CA VAL A 166 13.44 4.97 3.75
C VAL A 166 13.13 4.73 5.23
N LEU A 167 12.19 3.82 5.49
CA LEU A 167 12.02 3.16 6.78
C LEU A 167 12.65 1.78 6.70
N GLY A 168 13.63 1.46 7.54
CA GLY A 168 14.25 0.14 7.49
C GLY A 168 15.16 -0.21 8.65
N LYS A 169 15.27 -1.52 8.90
CA LYS A 169 16.08 -2.11 9.97
C LYS A 169 16.58 -3.49 9.54
N ILE A 170 17.73 -3.87 10.10
CA ILE A 170 18.30 -5.22 9.96
C ILE A 170 18.28 -5.85 11.33
N TYR A 171 17.74 -7.07 11.40
CA TYR A 171 17.80 -7.93 12.57
C TYR A 171 18.76 -9.07 12.31
N ASP A 172 19.68 -9.30 13.26
CA ASP A 172 20.57 -10.44 13.24
C ASP A 172 19.90 -11.63 13.96
N PHE A 173 19.85 -12.75 13.27
CA PHE A 173 19.28 -14.03 13.70
C PHE A 173 20.30 -15.17 13.62
N THR A 174 21.58 -14.89 13.36
CA THR A 174 22.64 -15.91 13.21
C THR A 174 22.76 -16.85 14.42
N GLY A 175 22.44 -16.37 15.63
CA GLY A 175 22.39 -17.16 16.86
C GLY A 175 20.98 -17.45 17.38
N SER A 176 19.94 -17.27 16.58
CA SER A 176 18.55 -17.51 16.98
C SER A 176 18.13 -18.97 16.71
N GLU A 177 17.06 -19.42 17.36
CA GLU A 177 16.51 -20.76 17.15
C GLU A 177 16.01 -20.93 15.72
N LYS A 178 16.21 -22.12 15.15
CA LYS A 178 15.69 -22.45 13.81
C LYS A 178 14.18 -22.58 13.87
N GLY A 179 13.49 -22.10 12.85
CA GLY A 179 12.04 -22.14 12.80
C GLY A 179 11.42 -20.97 12.04
N THR A 180 10.11 -20.82 12.20
CA THR A 180 9.34 -19.78 11.52
C THR A 180 9.22 -18.55 12.41
N TYR A 181 9.51 -17.38 11.86
CA TYR A 181 9.33 -16.10 12.52
C TYR A 181 8.27 -15.29 11.80
N THR A 182 7.29 -14.80 12.57
CA THR A 182 6.22 -13.95 12.06
C THR A 182 6.55 -12.49 12.40
N LEU A 183 6.61 -11.65 11.38
CA LEU A 183 6.86 -10.22 11.49
C LEU A 183 5.55 -9.47 11.23
N ILE A 184 5.06 -8.81 12.28
CA ILE A 184 3.91 -7.89 12.21
C ILE A 184 4.45 -6.48 12.08
N ILE A 185 4.21 -5.86 10.93
CA ILE A 185 4.70 -4.52 10.61
C ILE A 185 3.51 -3.57 10.53
N THR A 186 3.49 -2.54 11.37
CA THR A 186 2.39 -1.56 11.40
C THR A 186 2.87 -0.20 10.89
N ASN A 187 2.16 0.35 9.92
CA ASN A 187 2.44 1.67 9.35
C ASN A 187 1.19 2.25 8.64
N ASN A 188 0.94 3.55 8.78
CA ASN A 188 -0.29 4.22 8.31
C ASN A 188 -1.60 3.53 8.78
N GLY A 189 -1.64 3.03 10.02
CA GLY A 189 -2.81 2.30 10.54
C GLY A 189 -3.11 0.98 9.83
N ARG A 190 -2.16 0.48 9.03
CA ARG A 190 -2.23 -0.82 8.34
C ARG A 190 -1.24 -1.78 8.96
N GLU A 191 -1.64 -3.05 9.00
CA GLU A 191 -0.80 -4.16 9.42
C GLU A 191 -0.36 -4.98 8.20
N PHE A 192 0.92 -5.32 8.15
CA PHE A 192 1.53 -6.17 7.14
C PHE A 192 2.20 -7.36 7.83
N VAL A 193 1.74 -8.57 7.54
CA VAL A 193 2.26 -9.81 8.12
C VAL A 193 3.19 -10.46 7.12
N ASN A 194 4.42 -10.77 7.55
CA ASN A 194 5.41 -11.50 6.77
C ASN A 194 5.94 -12.68 7.59
N GLN A 195 6.30 -13.77 6.92
CA GLN A 195 6.93 -14.93 7.55
C GLN A 195 8.31 -15.16 6.97
N VAL A 196 9.26 -15.50 7.84
CA VAL A 196 10.61 -15.87 7.47
C VAL A 196 10.97 -17.17 8.16
N LYS A 197 11.51 -18.13 7.40
CA LYS A 197 12.05 -19.37 7.94
C LYS A 197 13.57 -19.23 8.10
N ILE A 198 14.05 -19.46 9.32
CA ILE A 198 15.46 -19.34 9.72
C ILE A 198 16.04 -20.72 9.99
#